data_AF-A0A397A4P1-F1
#
_entry.id   AF-A0A397A4P1-F1
#
_cell.length_a   1.000
_cell.length_b   1.000
_cell.length_c   1.000
_cell.angle_alpha   90.00
_cell.angle_beta   90.00
_cell.angle_gamma   90.00
#
_symmetry.space_group_name_H-M   'P 1'
#
loop_
_entity.id
_entity.type
_entity.pdbx_description
1 polymer ?
#
loop_
_entity_poly.entity_id
_entity_poly.type
_entity_poly.pdbx_seq_one_letter_code
_entity_poly.pdbx_strand_id
1 'polypeptide(L)'
;MGETHVSRFGDKRAGIDVSVWMYSGAAATATELALHAANKVNVMTLEHTLAYESYCISRLELLLKHNITPVVVFEGAGMPTKAATSARREHDRQKHMMRGLNLHATHDLVESGKAFARSLKITGAMGRKLRRTLLRVHPTIECIVAPYEADAELAHLSLTNYVDIVISEDSDLIPYGCATV
;
A
#
# COMPACT_ATOMS: atom_id res chain seq x y z
N MET A 1 23.45 -6.80 -8.02
CA MET A 1 23.30 -6.79 -6.55
C MET A 1 22.74 -8.14 -6.15
N GLY A 2 23.29 -8.77 -5.11
CA GLY A 2 22.78 -10.06 -4.61
C GLY A 2 21.58 -9.88 -3.70
N GLU A 3 20.83 -10.96 -3.46
CA GLU A 3 19.75 -10.99 -2.48
C GLU A 3 20.25 -10.52 -1.10
N THR A 4 19.42 -9.75 -0.39
CA THR A 4 19.72 -9.25 0.96
C THR A 4 18.56 -9.54 1.91
N HIS A 5 18.84 -9.55 3.20
CA HIS A 5 17.83 -9.75 4.25
C HIS A 5 17.73 -8.48 5.11
N VAL A 6 16.50 -8.14 5.51
CA VAL A 6 16.20 -6.89 6.21
C VAL A 6 16.98 -6.74 7.53
N SER A 7 17.31 -7.85 8.18
CA SER A 7 18.12 -7.88 9.41
C SER A 7 19.52 -7.28 9.28
N ARG A 8 20.03 -7.07 8.05
CA ARG A 8 21.32 -6.39 7.82
C ARG A 8 21.25 -4.88 8.08
N PHE A 9 20.05 -4.33 8.19
CA PHE A 9 19.82 -2.90 8.39
C PHE A 9 19.47 -2.57 9.85
N GLY A 10 19.92 -3.37 10.82
CA GLY A 10 19.77 -3.02 12.24
C GLY A 10 20.33 -1.62 12.55
N ASP A 11 19.68 -0.92 13.47
CA ASP A 11 19.94 0.47 13.85
C ASP A 11 19.67 1.51 12.74
N LYS A 12 19.11 1.11 11.60
CA LYS A 12 18.76 2.02 10.50
C LYS A 12 17.33 2.54 10.56
N ARG A 13 17.11 3.69 9.93
CA ARG A 13 15.78 4.25 9.65
C ARG A 13 15.32 3.82 8.26
N ALA A 14 14.13 3.24 8.18
CA ALA A 14 13.57 2.74 6.92
C ALA A 14 12.31 3.53 6.53
N GLY A 15 12.37 4.25 5.41
CA GLY A 15 11.19 4.87 4.80
C GLY A 15 10.34 3.80 4.13
N ILE A 16 9.04 3.75 4.43
CA ILE A 16 8.14 2.70 3.95
C ILE A 16 7.08 3.31 3.04
N ASP A 17 6.99 2.83 1.81
CA ASP A 17 5.78 3.00 1.00
C ASP A 17 4.72 2.02 1.50
N VAL A 18 3.80 2.53 2.33
CA VAL A 18 2.78 1.68 2.96
C VAL A 18 1.70 1.24 1.97
N SER A 19 1.55 1.94 0.83
CA SER A 19 0.46 1.69 -0.11
C SER A 19 0.56 0.28 -0.71
N VAL A 20 1.78 -0.16 -1.02
CA VAL A 20 2.11 -1.51 -1.50
C VAL A 20 1.63 -2.57 -0.52
N TRP A 21 1.95 -2.41 0.77
CA TRP A 21 1.53 -3.35 1.80
C TRP A 21 0.02 -3.35 2.02
N MET A 22 -0.62 -2.19 1.90
CA MET A 22 -2.08 -2.09 1.96
C MET A 22 -2.75 -2.87 0.82
N TYR A 23 -2.24 -2.75 -0.42
CA TYR A 23 -2.74 -3.56 -1.54
C TYR A 23 -2.56 -5.06 -1.28
N SER A 24 -1.38 -5.48 -0.83
CA SER A 24 -1.08 -6.88 -0.52
C SER A 24 -2.01 -7.46 0.56
N GLY A 25 -2.26 -6.71 1.64
CA GLY A 25 -3.17 -7.15 2.70
C GLY A 25 -4.64 -7.15 2.28
N ALA A 26 -5.09 -6.14 1.53
CA ALA A 26 -6.48 -6.06 1.07
C ALA A 26 -6.81 -7.05 -0.05
N ALA A 27 -5.80 -7.54 -0.80
CA ALA A 27 -5.97 -8.53 -1.86
C ALA A 27 -6.61 -9.83 -1.36
N ALA A 28 -6.37 -10.20 -0.10
CA ALA A 28 -6.98 -11.38 0.53
C ALA A 28 -8.52 -11.29 0.61
N THR A 29 -9.07 -10.07 0.59
CA THR A 29 -10.52 -9.79 0.66
C THR A 29 -11.05 -9.12 -0.60
N ALA A 30 -10.31 -9.22 -1.72
CA ALA A 30 -10.64 -8.48 -2.93
C ALA A 30 -11.98 -8.89 -3.55
N THR A 31 -12.32 -10.18 -3.46
CA THR A 31 -13.59 -10.72 -3.96
C THR A 31 -14.77 -10.15 -3.17
N GLU A 32 -14.73 -10.20 -1.83
CA GLU A 32 -15.80 -9.67 -0.99
C GLU A 32 -15.97 -8.16 -1.20
N LEU A 33 -14.86 -7.41 -1.24
CA LEU A 33 -14.86 -5.98 -1.51
C LEU A 33 -15.49 -5.64 -2.87
N ALA A 34 -15.15 -6.39 -3.91
CA ALA A 34 -15.72 -6.22 -5.23
C ALA A 34 -17.23 -6.50 -5.24
N LEU A 35 -17.66 -7.63 -4.68
CA LEU A 35 -19.09 -8.00 -4.63
C LEU A 35 -19.91 -7.00 -3.79
N HIS A 36 -19.36 -6.49 -2.69
CA HIS A 36 -19.99 -5.43 -1.91
C HIS A 36 -20.17 -4.16 -2.74
N ALA A 37 -19.12 -3.73 -3.45
CA ALA A 37 -19.17 -2.55 -4.32
C ALA A 37 -20.20 -2.71 -5.44
N ALA A 38 -20.28 -3.88 -6.08
CA ALA A 38 -21.26 -4.18 -7.13
C ALA A 38 -22.71 -4.11 -6.60
N ASN A 39 -22.93 -4.57 -5.37
CA ASN A 39 -24.22 -4.53 -4.69
C ASN A 39 -24.54 -3.17 -4.04
N LYS A 40 -23.75 -2.13 -4.34
CA LYS A 40 -23.86 -0.77 -3.77
C LYS A 40 -23.76 -0.73 -2.24
N VAL A 41 -23.15 -1.75 -1.63
CA VAL A 41 -22.79 -1.78 -0.22
C VAL A 41 -21.41 -1.13 -0.08
N ASN A 42 -21.39 0.20 0.05
CA ASN A 42 -20.13 0.95 0.12
C ASN A 42 -19.60 1.04 1.57
N VAL A 43 -19.55 -0.10 2.25
CA VAL A 43 -19.09 -0.21 3.65
C VAL A 43 -18.07 -1.32 3.74
N MET A 44 -16.85 -0.96 4.18
CA MET A 44 -15.87 -1.96 4.60
C MET A 44 -16.31 -2.55 5.94
N THR A 45 -16.34 -3.88 6.02
CA THR A 45 -16.54 -4.59 7.29
C THR A 45 -15.30 -4.43 8.18
N LEU A 46 -15.43 -4.87 9.43
CA LEU A 46 -14.28 -4.97 10.32
C LEU A 46 -13.23 -5.94 9.73
N GLU A 47 -13.66 -7.06 9.18
CA GLU A 47 -12.78 -8.05 8.55
C GLU A 47 -11.96 -7.46 7.40
N HIS A 48 -12.60 -6.73 6.47
CA HIS A 48 -11.88 -6.07 5.38
C HIS A 48 -10.85 -5.05 5.90
N THR A 49 -11.15 -4.43 7.05
CA THR A 49 -10.20 -3.51 7.69
C THR A 49 -9.02 -4.27 8.26
N LEU A 50 -9.29 -5.31 9.04
CA LEU A 50 -8.26 -6.09 9.70
C LEU A 50 -7.32 -6.78 8.70
N ALA A 51 -7.81 -7.14 7.52
CA ALA A 51 -7.02 -7.76 6.46
C ALA A 51 -5.80 -6.90 6.08
N TYR A 52 -6.00 -5.63 5.71
CA TYR A 52 -4.88 -4.76 5.33
C TYR A 52 -4.13 -4.20 6.54
N GLU A 53 -4.81 -3.90 7.66
CA GLU A 53 -4.14 -3.35 8.84
C GLU A 53 -3.20 -4.38 9.47
N SER A 54 -3.65 -5.61 9.68
CA SER A 54 -2.83 -6.67 10.31
C SER A 54 -1.64 -7.02 9.44
N TYR A 55 -1.82 -7.04 8.10
CA TYR A 55 -0.71 -7.23 7.18
C TYR A 55 0.36 -6.15 7.36
N CYS A 56 -0.02 -4.87 7.27
CA CYS A 56 0.92 -3.75 7.43
C CYS A 56 1.61 -3.78 8.80
N ILE A 57 0.84 -3.98 9.88
CA ILE A 57 1.36 -4.00 11.26
C ILE A 57 2.36 -5.15 11.44
N SER A 58 2.06 -6.35 10.95
CA SER A 58 2.97 -7.50 11.07
C SER A 58 4.33 -7.25 10.40
N ARG A 59 4.36 -6.51 9.29
CA ARG A 59 5.59 -6.14 8.58
C ARG A 59 6.37 -5.08 9.35
N LEU A 60 5.69 -4.08 9.93
CA LEU A 60 6.34 -3.09 10.80
C LEU A 60 6.93 -3.75 12.06
N GLU A 61 6.21 -4.67 12.68
CA GLU A 61 6.69 -5.42 13.84
C GLU A 61 7.90 -6.29 13.51
N LEU A 62 7.98 -6.84 12.30
CA LEU A 62 9.17 -7.53 11.82
C LEU A 62 10.38 -6.59 11.74
N LEU A 63 10.21 -5.35 11.25
CA LEU A 63 11.27 -4.34 11.22
C LEU A 63 11.73 -3.98 12.63
N LEU A 64 10.78 -3.72 13.55
CA LEU A 64 11.08 -3.42 14.95
C LEU A 64 11.85 -4.56 15.64
N LYS A 65 11.48 -5.83 15.37
CA LYS A 65 12.22 -7.01 15.88
C LYS A 65 13.67 -7.07 15.40
N HIS A 66 13.96 -6.49 14.23
CA HIS A 66 15.31 -6.37 13.69
C HIS A 66 15.98 -5.03 14.05
N ASN A 67 15.44 -4.29 15.02
CA ASN A 67 15.97 -3.01 15.49
C ASN A 67 16.06 -1.96 14.37
N ILE A 68 15.09 -1.97 13.46
CA ILE A 68 14.93 -0.97 12.40
C ILE A 68 13.86 0.02 12.85
N THR A 69 14.10 1.31 12.67
CA THR A 69 13.13 2.37 12.97
C THR A 69 12.30 2.69 11.73
N PRO A 70 11.03 2.27 11.63
CA PRO A 70 10.21 2.54 10.46
C PRO A 70 9.68 3.99 10.44
N VAL A 71 9.71 4.60 9.26
CA VAL A 71 9.05 5.87 8.93
C VAL A 71 8.02 5.57 7.85
N VAL A 72 6.74 5.53 8.24
CA VAL A 72 5.64 5.13 7.36
C VAL A 72 5.15 6.33 6.56
N VAL A 73 5.26 6.26 5.24
CA VAL A 73 4.81 7.33 4.34
C VAL A 73 3.49 6.93 3.69
N PHE A 74 2.50 7.80 3.81
CA PHE A 74 1.18 7.67 3.21
C PHE A 74 1.04 8.62 2.02
N GLU A 75 0.31 8.18 1.00
CA GLU A 75 -0.08 9.02 -0.12
C GLU A 75 -0.89 10.25 0.31
N GLY A 76 -0.62 11.36 -0.36
CA GLY A 76 -1.23 12.66 -0.18
C GLY A 76 -2.25 13.00 -1.26
N ALA A 77 -2.20 14.24 -1.75
CA ALA A 77 -3.07 14.70 -2.82
C ALA A 77 -2.62 14.16 -4.19
N GLY A 78 -3.57 13.97 -5.10
CA GLY A 78 -3.24 13.62 -6.49
C GLY A 78 -2.57 14.77 -7.23
N MET A 79 -1.51 14.48 -7.99
CA MET A 79 -0.85 15.48 -8.83
C MET A 79 -1.55 15.66 -10.19
N PRO A 80 -1.72 16.90 -10.68
CA PRO A 80 -2.28 17.17 -12.01
C PRO A 80 -1.53 16.48 -13.14
N THR A 81 -0.20 16.40 -13.05
CA THR A 81 0.67 15.76 -14.05
C THR A 81 0.42 14.25 -14.19
N LYS A 82 -0.10 13.60 -13.15
CA LYS A 82 -0.48 12.17 -13.15
C LYS A 82 -1.99 11.95 -13.27
N ALA A 83 -2.77 12.98 -13.61
CA ALA A 83 -4.22 12.85 -13.80
C ALA A 83 -4.56 11.82 -14.89
N ALA A 84 -3.84 11.84 -16.02
CA ALA A 84 -4.04 10.88 -17.11
C ALA A 84 -3.72 9.44 -16.68
N THR A 85 -2.60 9.24 -15.97
CA THR A 85 -2.21 7.93 -15.42
C THR A 85 -3.25 7.42 -14.40
N SER A 86 -3.73 8.30 -13.53
CA SER A 86 -4.77 7.99 -12.55
C SER A 86 -6.09 7.60 -13.20
N ALA A 87 -6.50 8.32 -14.25
CA ALA A 87 -7.69 8.01 -15.05
C ALA A 87 -7.55 6.66 -15.76
N ARG A 88 -6.38 6.37 -16.34
CA ARG A 88 -6.10 5.06 -16.95
C ARG A 88 -6.16 3.93 -15.94
N ARG A 89 -5.52 4.09 -14.77
CA ARG A 89 -5.58 3.10 -13.68
C ARG A 89 -7.03 2.88 -13.21
N GLU A 90 -7.84 3.93 -13.13
CA GLU A 90 -9.26 3.81 -12.78
C GLU A 90 -10.06 3.06 -13.85
N HIS A 91 -9.85 3.39 -15.12
CA HIS A 91 -10.47 2.68 -16.24
C HIS A 91 -10.10 1.20 -16.25
N ASP A 92 -8.83 0.86 -16.04
CA ASP A 92 -8.36 -0.52 -16.02
C ASP A 92 -8.94 -1.29 -14.83
N ARG A 93 -9.06 -0.66 -13.65
CA ARG A 93 -9.77 -1.24 -12.50
C ARG A 93 -11.23 -1.54 -12.82
N GLN A 94 -11.95 -0.63 -13.48
CA GLN A 94 -13.34 -0.85 -13.89
C GLN A 94 -13.47 -2.00 -14.89
N LYS A 95 -12.54 -2.11 -15.85
CA LYS A 95 -12.48 -3.24 -16.78
C LYS A 95 -12.26 -4.57 -16.05
N HIS A 96 -11.34 -4.59 -15.09
CA HIS A 96 -11.08 -5.77 -14.26
C HIS A 96 -12.28 -6.12 -13.37
N MET A 97 -12.97 -5.13 -12.83
CA MET A 97 -14.19 -5.30 -12.04
C MET A 97 -15.29 -5.99 -12.87
N MET A 98 -15.57 -5.48 -14.07
CA MET A 98 -16.56 -6.09 -14.97
C MET A 98 -16.18 -7.51 -15.38
N ARG A 99 -14.88 -7.75 -15.68
CA ARG A 99 -14.38 -9.09 -15.99
C ARG A 99 -14.55 -10.04 -14.81
N GLY A 100 -14.22 -9.60 -13.60
CA GLY A 100 -14.38 -10.38 -12.38
C GLY A 100 -15.84 -10.78 -12.14
N LEU A 101 -16.77 -9.83 -12.28
CA LEU A 101 -18.21 -10.10 -12.13
C LEU A 101 -18.72 -11.13 -13.15
N ASN A 102 -18.30 -11.04 -14.41
CA ASN A 102 -18.70 -12.00 -15.45
C ASN A 102 -18.19 -13.42 -15.11
N LEU A 103 -16.88 -13.55 -14.84
CA LEU A 103 -16.25 -14.83 -14.47
C LEU A 103 -16.89 -15.44 -13.21
N HIS A 104 -17.22 -14.60 -12.23
CA HIS A 104 -17.87 -15.03 -11.00
C HIS A 104 -19.27 -15.58 -11.27
N ALA A 105 -20.06 -14.93 -12.13
CA ALA A 105 -21.38 -15.39 -12.54
C ALA A 105 -21.32 -16.73 -13.31
N THR A 106 -20.23 -16.97 -14.06
CA THR A 106 -19.97 -18.26 -14.74
C THR A 106 -19.24 -19.28 -13.87
N HIS A 107 -19.10 -19.03 -12.56
CA HIS A 107 -18.47 -19.92 -11.57
C HIS A 107 -16.96 -20.19 -11.79
N ASP A 108 -16.26 -19.35 -12.56
CA ASP A 108 -14.79 -19.38 -12.63
C ASP A 108 -14.21 -18.56 -11.47
N LEU A 109 -14.22 -19.16 -10.28
CA LEU A 109 -13.87 -18.48 -9.03
C LEU A 109 -12.38 -18.10 -8.97
N VAL A 110 -11.51 -18.89 -9.60
CA VAL A 110 -10.05 -18.64 -9.58
C VAL A 110 -9.70 -17.41 -10.42
N GLU A 111 -10.16 -17.34 -11.67
CA GLU A 111 -9.87 -16.19 -12.52
C GLU A 111 -10.67 -14.94 -12.11
N SER A 112 -11.89 -15.12 -11.57
CA SER A 112 -12.64 -14.00 -10.99
C SER A 112 -11.89 -13.35 -9.83
N GLY A 113 -11.35 -14.13 -8.90
CA GLY A 113 -10.56 -13.63 -7.77
C GLY A 113 -9.33 -12.83 -8.21
N LYS A 114 -8.60 -13.32 -9.22
CA LYS A 114 -7.46 -12.58 -9.81
C LYS A 114 -7.90 -11.26 -10.46
N ALA A 115 -9.04 -11.26 -11.14
CA ALA A 115 -9.60 -10.05 -11.74
C ALA A 115 -10.05 -9.04 -10.66
N PHE A 116 -10.69 -9.50 -9.58
CA PHE A 116 -11.07 -8.65 -8.46
C PHE A 116 -9.87 -8.06 -7.72
N ALA A 117 -8.81 -8.85 -7.50
CA ALA A 117 -7.55 -8.33 -6.94
C ALA A 117 -6.97 -7.19 -7.80
N ARG A 118 -7.07 -7.27 -9.13
CA ARG A 118 -6.64 -6.21 -10.05
C ARG A 118 -7.59 -5.02 -10.12
N SER A 119 -8.85 -5.16 -9.70
CA SER A 119 -9.79 -4.05 -9.61
C SER A 119 -9.74 -3.31 -8.27
N LEU A 120 -8.99 -3.85 -7.30
CA LEU A 120 -8.86 -3.27 -5.96
C LEU A 120 -8.34 -1.83 -6.03
N LYS A 121 -8.88 -0.98 -5.16
CA LYS A 121 -8.48 0.42 -5.00
C LYS A 121 -8.27 0.72 -3.53
N ILE A 122 -7.04 1.01 -3.13
CA ILE A 122 -6.77 1.58 -1.82
C ILE A 122 -7.22 3.05 -1.84
N THR A 123 -7.98 3.46 -0.82
CA THR A 123 -8.52 4.81 -0.72
C THR A 123 -7.83 5.59 0.41
N GLY A 124 -7.84 6.92 0.31
CA GLY A 124 -7.36 7.78 1.41
C GLY A 124 -8.14 7.58 2.72
N ALA A 125 -9.37 7.06 2.69
CA ALA A 125 -10.09 6.67 3.91
C ALA A 125 -9.45 5.45 4.60
N MET A 126 -9.02 4.45 3.83
CA MET A 126 -8.27 3.29 4.34
C MET A 126 -6.93 3.72 4.93
N GLY A 127 -6.17 4.57 4.21
CA GLY A 127 -4.89 5.08 4.70
C GLY A 127 -5.04 5.86 6.01
N ARG A 128 -6.03 6.75 6.11
CA ARG A 128 -6.36 7.47 7.35
C ARG A 128 -6.79 6.56 8.50
N LYS A 129 -7.36 5.39 8.20
CA LYS A 129 -7.76 4.41 9.21
C LYS A 129 -6.53 3.68 9.74
N LEU A 130 -5.69 3.14 8.84
CA LEU A 130 -4.40 2.53 9.21
C LEU A 130 -3.54 3.48 10.03
N ARG A 131 -3.37 4.74 9.58
CA ARG A 131 -2.59 5.74 10.33
C ARG A 131 -3.11 5.94 11.75
N ARG A 132 -4.43 6.05 11.93
CA ARG A 132 -5.05 6.17 13.26
C ARG A 132 -4.81 4.92 14.12
N THR A 133 -4.91 3.75 13.52
CA THR A 133 -4.61 2.48 14.18
C THR A 133 -3.15 2.45 14.63
N LEU A 134 -2.20 2.74 13.74
CA LEU A 134 -0.76 2.80 14.04
C LEU A 134 -0.42 3.77 15.16
N LEU A 135 -0.91 5.01 15.11
CA LEU A 135 -0.67 6.00 16.16
C LEU A 135 -1.18 5.55 17.55
N ARG A 136 -2.16 4.65 17.59
CA ARG A 136 -2.70 4.10 18.83
C ARG A 136 -1.93 2.88 19.33
N VAL A 137 -1.56 1.95 18.44
CA VAL A 137 -0.96 0.67 18.83
C VAL A 137 0.56 0.69 18.85
N HIS A 138 1.17 1.58 18.06
CA HIS A 138 2.63 1.75 17.90
C HIS A 138 2.97 3.26 17.89
N PRO A 139 2.83 3.98 19.02
CA PRO A 139 2.96 5.44 19.07
C PRO A 139 4.38 5.96 18.77
N THR A 140 5.39 5.07 18.77
CA THR A 140 6.77 5.40 18.41
C THR A 140 7.05 5.30 16.91
N ILE A 141 6.14 4.70 16.13
CA ILE A 141 6.27 4.64 14.67
C ILE A 141 5.83 5.98 14.08
N GLU A 142 6.76 6.60 13.35
CA GLU A 142 6.52 7.87 12.68
C GLU A 142 5.63 7.66 11.45
N CYS A 143 4.60 8.48 11.31
CA CYS A 143 3.64 8.43 10.21
C CYS A 143 3.57 9.77 9.50
N ILE A 144 4.14 9.84 8.29
CA ILE A 144 4.15 11.02 7.42
C ILE A 144 3.07 10.86 6.35
N VAL A 145 2.29 11.91 6.11
CA VAL A 145 1.41 11.99 4.94
C VAL A 145 2.12 12.90 3.95
N ALA A 146 2.48 12.36 2.79
CA ALA A 146 3.11 13.13 1.73
C ALA A 146 2.21 14.31 1.33
N PRO A 147 2.76 15.44 0.87
CA PRO A 147 1.96 16.51 0.28
C PRO A 147 1.20 16.02 -0.96
N TYR A 148 1.89 15.20 -1.77
CA TYR A 148 1.35 14.58 -2.97
C TYR A 148 1.67 13.09 -3.01
N GLU A 149 2.76 12.69 -3.65
CA GLU A 149 3.09 11.27 -3.81
C GLU A 149 4.07 10.76 -2.76
N ALA A 150 3.82 9.55 -2.28
CA ALA A 150 4.71 8.85 -1.35
C ALA A 150 6.11 8.68 -1.93
N ASP A 151 6.25 8.39 -3.23
CA ASP A 151 7.55 8.18 -3.88
C ASP A 151 8.45 9.41 -3.77
N ALA A 152 7.88 10.59 -4.06
CA ALA A 152 8.61 11.85 -4.00
C ALA A 152 9.01 12.22 -2.57
N GLU A 153 8.14 11.96 -1.59
CA GLU A 153 8.44 12.16 -0.18
C GLU A 153 9.54 11.20 0.29
N LEU A 154 9.44 9.91 -0.02
CA LEU A 154 10.45 8.91 0.32
C LEU A 154 11.81 9.23 -0.28
N ALA A 155 11.84 9.69 -1.54
CA ALA A 155 13.05 10.17 -2.17
C ALA A 155 13.65 11.37 -1.45
N HIS A 156 12.82 12.35 -1.08
CA HIS A 156 13.27 13.50 -0.31
C HIS A 156 13.87 13.09 1.04
N LEU A 157 13.21 12.19 1.78
CA LEU A 157 13.71 11.67 3.06
C LEU A 157 15.02 10.91 2.89
N SER A 158 15.19 10.16 1.80
CA SER A 158 16.44 9.46 1.50
C SER A 158 17.57 10.45 1.16
N LEU A 159 17.31 11.41 0.27
CA LEU A 159 18.30 12.42 -0.15
C LEU A 159 18.77 13.34 0.97
N THR A 160 17.89 13.61 1.94
CA THR A 160 18.21 14.42 3.13
C THR A 160 18.85 13.60 4.25
N ASN A 161 19.12 12.31 4.03
CA ASN A 161 19.61 11.35 5.02
C ASN A 161 18.71 11.22 6.26
N TYR A 162 17.42 11.51 6.10
CA TYR A 162 16.44 11.30 7.16
C TYR A 162 16.06 9.82 7.33
N VAL A 163 16.11 9.05 6.24
CA VAL A 163 16.07 7.59 6.23
C VAL A 163 17.32 7.03 5.56
N ASP A 164 17.80 5.89 6.05
CA ASP A 164 18.96 5.20 5.48
C ASP A 164 18.59 4.32 4.28
N ILE A 165 17.39 3.73 4.31
CA ILE A 165 16.86 2.84 3.28
C ILE A 165 15.39 3.16 2.99
N VAL A 166 14.93 2.85 1.79
CA VAL A 166 13.52 2.87 1.43
C VAL A 166 13.06 1.43 1.18
N ILE A 167 11.86 1.08 1.61
CA ILE A 167 11.21 -0.20 1.30
C ILE A 167 9.98 0.10 0.46
N SER A 168 10.06 -0.26 -0.83
CA SER A 168 8.96 -0.16 -1.78
C SER A 168 9.12 -1.20 -2.89
N GLU A 169 8.03 -1.48 -3.60
CA GLU A 169 8.05 -2.25 -4.86
C GLU A 169 8.15 -1.33 -6.09
N ASP A 170 8.06 -0.01 -5.91
CA ASP A 170 8.15 0.95 -7.01
C ASP A 170 9.62 1.26 -7.35
N SER A 171 10.04 0.86 -8.54
CA SER A 171 11.38 1.13 -9.05
C SER A 171 11.62 2.62 -9.35
N ASP A 172 10.57 3.44 -9.44
CA ASP A 172 10.67 4.88 -9.71
C ASP A 172 11.45 5.63 -8.60
N LEU A 173 11.59 5.04 -7.42
CA LEU A 173 12.42 5.58 -6.33
C LEU A 173 13.92 5.63 -6.67
N ILE A 174 14.40 4.75 -7.54
CA ILE A 174 15.81 4.72 -7.96
C ILE A 174 16.17 5.99 -8.76
N PRO A 175 15.46 6.37 -9.84
CA PRO A 175 15.75 7.61 -10.56
C PRO A 175 15.49 8.88 -9.74
N TYR A 176 14.66 8.82 -8.69
CA TYR A 176 14.53 9.94 -7.74
C TYR A 176 15.74 10.11 -6.82
N GLY A 177 16.72 9.19 -6.86
CA GLY A 177 17.99 9.31 -6.14
C GLY A 177 18.02 8.64 -4.77
N CYS A 178 17.08 7.72 -4.49
CA CYS A 178 17.15 6.91 -3.28
C CYS A 178 18.45 6.09 -3.25
N ALA A 179 19.22 6.22 -2.18
CA ALA A 179 20.52 5.59 -2.06
C ALA A 179 20.44 4.05 -1.93
N THR A 180 19.38 3.55 -1.31
CA THR A 180 19.10 2.12 -1.17
C THR A 180 17.59 1.91 -1.14
N VAL A 181 17.08 1.10 -2.08
CA VAL A 181 15.67 0.68 -2.24
C VAL A 181 15.61 -0.84 -2.23
#